data_AF-A0A957ULY5-F1
#
_entry.id   AF-A0A957ULY5-F1
#
_cell.length_a   1.000
_cell.length_b   1.000
_cell.length_c   1.000
_cell.angle_alpha   90.00
_cell.angle_beta   90.00
_cell.angle_gamma   90.00
#
_symmetry.space_group_name_H-M   'P 1'
#
loop_
_entity.id
_entity.type
_entity.pdbx_description
1 polymer ?
#
loop_
_entity_poly.entity_id
_entity_poly.type
_entity_poly.pdbx_seq_one_letter_code
_entity_poly.pdbx_strand_id
1 'polypeptide(L)'
;YQRVSPVQSRIFVAMVQHYLSTPRLAHTFLPCAQPEFWRGIFAHADMHRLEAADFAVDERRYGVFGHDWRVMGPFPWLSLFAEREIAAGLPHAQLDLKKDVSTLSEAEFAQAVGDALRTLHHANALRTNPLLRSHLVVQRAGANGDEAARLAALRTLLRQAAEPLQQTPRQNKLFRALHHTYFQPAATQEQAAELLDVPFSTYRRHLRAGIEHVAQALWAQASSHEG
;
A
#
# COMPACT_ATOMS: atom_id res chain seq x y z
N TYR A 1 5.61 -17.85 -8.42
CA TYR A 1 4.28 -17.97 -7.79
C TYR A 1 4.25 -17.83 -6.27
N GLN A 2 5.30 -18.12 -5.48
CA GLN A 2 5.28 -17.94 -4.01
C GLN A 2 6.18 -16.81 -3.50
N ARG A 3 6.28 -15.71 -4.27
CA ARG A 3 6.88 -14.48 -3.76
C ARG A 3 5.80 -13.72 -2.99
N VAL A 4 6.22 -12.90 -2.02
CA VAL A 4 5.30 -11.96 -1.36
C VAL A 4 4.58 -11.14 -2.43
N SER A 5 3.25 -11.22 -2.42
CA SER A 5 2.37 -10.67 -3.45
C SER A 5 0.93 -10.67 -2.94
N PRO A 6 0.01 -9.98 -3.62
CA PRO A 6 -1.40 -9.99 -3.25
C PRO A 6 -2.08 -11.33 -3.23
N VAL A 7 -1.75 -12.13 -4.23
CA VAL A 7 -2.28 -13.48 -4.35
C VAL A 7 -1.79 -14.30 -3.16
N GLN A 8 -0.51 -14.16 -2.77
CA GLN A 8 0.05 -14.88 -1.63
C GLN A 8 -0.57 -14.45 -0.29
N SER A 9 -0.81 -13.15 -0.08
CA SER A 9 -1.47 -12.65 1.13
C SER A 9 -2.91 -13.16 1.24
N ARG A 10 -3.67 -13.14 0.14
CA ARG A 10 -5.02 -13.69 0.09
C ARG A 10 -5.04 -15.20 0.36
N ILE A 11 -4.04 -15.93 -0.14
CA ILE A 11 -3.87 -17.36 0.16
C ILE A 11 -3.68 -17.57 1.67
N PHE A 12 -2.85 -16.77 2.34
CA PHE A 12 -2.67 -16.88 3.80
C PHE A 12 -3.96 -16.57 4.57
N VAL A 13 -4.71 -15.53 4.20
CA VAL A 13 -6.00 -15.25 4.84
C VAL A 13 -6.98 -16.41 4.65
N ALA A 14 -7.06 -16.97 3.44
CA ALA A 14 -7.90 -18.12 3.14
C ALA A 14 -7.49 -19.38 3.93
N MET A 15 -6.18 -19.58 4.12
CA MET A 15 -5.64 -20.66 4.96
C MET A 15 -6.08 -20.49 6.42
N VAL A 16 -5.94 -19.28 7.00
CA VAL A 16 -6.39 -19.03 8.37
C VAL A 16 -7.89 -19.26 8.53
N GLN A 17 -8.70 -18.76 7.59
CA GLN A 17 -10.14 -19.03 7.57
C GLN A 17 -10.41 -20.53 7.54
N HIS A 18 -9.71 -21.28 6.68
CA HIS A 18 -9.84 -22.73 6.59
C HIS A 18 -9.48 -23.44 7.90
N TYR A 19 -8.45 -23.00 8.63
CA TYR A 19 -8.06 -23.59 9.92
C TYR A 19 -9.15 -23.42 10.97
N LEU A 20 -9.78 -22.25 10.99
CA LEU A 20 -10.82 -21.91 11.95
C LEU A 20 -12.19 -22.53 11.60
N SER A 21 -12.48 -22.73 10.32
CA SER A 21 -13.79 -23.19 9.86
C SER A 21 -13.88 -24.69 9.61
N THR A 22 -12.76 -25.41 9.53
CA THR A 22 -12.76 -26.84 9.16
C THR A 22 -12.88 -27.72 10.40
N PRO A 23 -14.00 -28.45 10.59
CA PRO A 23 -14.17 -29.30 11.75
C PRO A 23 -13.17 -30.46 11.75
N ARG A 24 -12.56 -30.74 12.91
CA ARG A 24 -11.61 -31.86 13.10
C ARG A 24 -10.43 -31.85 12.13
N LEU A 25 -9.98 -30.66 11.70
CA LEU A 25 -8.72 -30.53 10.98
C LEU A 25 -7.59 -31.13 11.83
N ALA A 26 -6.85 -32.10 11.29
CA ALA A 26 -5.81 -32.81 12.03
C ALA A 26 -4.42 -32.24 11.74
N HIS A 27 -4.13 -31.92 10.48
CA HIS A 27 -2.85 -31.42 10.04
C HIS A 27 -3.01 -30.43 8.89
N THR A 28 -2.05 -29.52 8.78
CA THR A 28 -1.83 -28.74 7.56
C THR A 28 -0.39 -28.88 7.11
N PHE A 29 -0.21 -28.97 5.79
CA PHE A 29 1.10 -28.97 5.13
C PHE A 29 1.15 -27.82 4.12
N LEU A 30 2.24 -27.06 4.14
CA LEU A 30 2.47 -25.85 3.36
C LEU A 30 3.76 -26.00 2.54
N PRO A 31 3.68 -26.49 1.29
CA PRO A 31 4.81 -26.55 0.40
C PRO A 31 5.29 -25.18 -0.04
N CYS A 32 6.60 -24.93 0.05
CA CYS A 32 7.21 -23.64 -0.22
C CYS A 32 8.47 -23.76 -1.06
N ALA A 33 8.51 -23.03 -2.17
CA ALA A 33 9.59 -23.05 -3.15
C ALA A 33 10.81 -22.23 -2.75
N GLN A 34 10.68 -21.38 -1.72
CA GLN A 34 11.80 -20.63 -1.12
C GLN A 34 11.77 -20.86 0.40
N PRO A 35 12.03 -22.08 0.86
CA PRO A 35 11.83 -22.45 2.26
C PRO A 35 12.63 -21.59 3.24
N GLU A 36 13.82 -21.17 2.86
CA GLU A 36 14.74 -20.39 3.69
C GLU A 36 14.18 -18.98 3.92
N PHE A 37 13.63 -18.38 2.87
CA PHE A 37 12.96 -17.08 2.94
C PHE A 37 11.75 -17.12 3.86
N TRP A 38 10.94 -18.17 3.77
CA TRP A 38 9.68 -18.27 4.50
C TRP A 38 9.82 -18.79 5.94
N ARG A 39 10.98 -19.33 6.31
CA ARG A 39 11.22 -19.96 7.62
C ARG A 39 10.83 -19.08 8.79
N GLY A 40 11.23 -17.80 8.79
CA GLY A 40 10.93 -16.88 9.90
C GLY A 40 9.45 -16.58 10.04
N ILE A 41 8.77 -16.35 8.91
CA ILE A 41 7.33 -16.06 8.87
C ILE A 41 6.52 -17.25 9.36
N PHE A 42 6.86 -18.45 8.90
CA PHE A 42 6.18 -19.67 9.34
C PHE A 42 6.47 -20.02 10.79
N ALA A 43 7.71 -19.88 11.26
CA ALA A 43 8.04 -20.09 12.67
C ALA A 43 7.25 -19.13 13.58
N HIS A 44 7.12 -17.86 13.18
CA HIS A 44 6.30 -16.87 13.90
C HIS A 44 4.83 -17.28 13.98
N ALA A 45 4.28 -17.80 12.88
CA ALA A 45 2.93 -18.35 12.79
C ALA A 45 2.79 -19.79 13.36
N ASP A 46 3.80 -20.29 14.07
CA ASP A 46 3.81 -21.65 14.65
C ASP A 46 3.67 -22.79 13.62
N MET A 47 4.10 -22.55 12.39
CA MET A 47 4.18 -23.54 11.32
C MET A 47 5.63 -24.07 11.28
N HIS A 48 5.79 -25.35 11.61
CA HIS A 48 7.10 -25.98 11.81
C HIS A 48 7.64 -26.59 10.52
N ARG A 49 8.97 -26.57 10.31
CA ARG A 49 9.60 -27.21 9.15
C ARG A 49 9.50 -28.73 9.27
N LEU A 50 9.06 -29.39 8.21
CA LEU A 50 8.92 -30.83 8.07
C LEU A 50 9.84 -31.33 6.97
N GLU A 51 11.15 -31.41 7.25
CA GLU A 51 12.17 -31.74 6.24
C GLU A 51 11.92 -33.10 5.56
N ALA A 52 11.36 -34.07 6.29
CA ALA A 52 11.01 -35.38 5.76
C ALA A 52 9.88 -35.33 4.69
N ALA A 53 9.12 -34.23 4.64
CA ALA A 53 8.05 -34.00 3.66
C ALA A 53 8.50 -33.11 2.49
N ASP A 54 9.75 -32.63 2.48
CA ASP A 54 10.30 -31.88 1.36
C ASP A 54 10.29 -32.73 0.08
N PHE A 55 10.04 -32.10 -1.07
CA PHE A 55 9.95 -32.80 -2.35
C PHE A 55 10.49 -31.94 -3.49
N ALA A 56 10.70 -32.58 -4.64
CA ALA A 56 11.06 -31.92 -5.89
C ALA A 56 10.00 -32.18 -6.96
N VAL A 57 9.71 -31.15 -7.76
CA VAL A 57 8.93 -31.26 -8.99
C VAL A 57 9.76 -30.60 -10.08
N ASP A 58 10.12 -31.39 -11.10
CA ASP A 58 11.12 -31.03 -12.11
C ASP A 58 12.44 -30.59 -11.43
N GLU A 59 13.04 -29.49 -11.88
CA GLU A 59 14.27 -28.91 -11.33
C GLU A 59 14.06 -28.11 -10.03
N ARG A 60 12.84 -28.11 -9.46
CA ARG A 60 12.49 -27.22 -8.35
C ARG A 60 12.22 -27.98 -7.06
N ARG A 61 12.98 -27.63 -6.02
CA ARG A 61 12.80 -28.15 -4.66
C ARG A 61 11.82 -27.29 -3.86
N TYR A 62 11.00 -27.96 -3.07
CA TYR A 62 10.02 -27.36 -2.16
C TYR A 62 10.28 -27.85 -0.75
N GLY A 63 10.37 -26.91 0.19
CA GLY A 63 10.38 -27.21 1.61
C GLY A 63 8.97 -27.18 2.18
N VAL A 64 8.64 -28.12 3.06
CA VAL A 64 7.28 -28.23 3.62
C VAL A 64 7.24 -27.76 5.07
N PHE A 65 6.28 -26.90 5.38
CA PHE A 65 5.97 -26.52 6.76
C PHE A 65 4.63 -27.12 7.17
N GLY A 66 4.37 -27.28 8.47
CA GLY A 66 3.08 -27.80 8.91
C GLY A 66 2.77 -27.56 10.37
N HIS A 67 1.53 -27.89 10.73
CA HIS A 67 1.00 -27.75 12.08
C HIS A 67 0.08 -28.94 12.38
N ASP A 68 0.24 -29.57 13.55
CA ASP A 68 -0.65 -30.61 14.05
C ASP A 68 -1.71 -29.96 14.95
N TRP A 69 -2.89 -29.75 14.38
CA TRP A 69 -4.01 -29.08 15.05
C TRP A 69 -4.62 -29.89 16.19
N ARG A 70 -4.25 -31.18 16.31
CA ARG A 70 -4.65 -32.02 17.45
C ARG A 70 -3.80 -31.72 18.68
N VAL A 71 -2.57 -31.24 18.47
CA VAL A 71 -1.64 -30.84 19.55
C VAL A 71 -1.96 -29.41 19.99
N MET A 72 -2.17 -28.51 19.03
CA MET A 72 -2.57 -27.12 19.31
C MET A 72 -3.77 -26.75 18.45
N GLY A 73 -4.94 -26.64 19.10
CA GLY A 73 -6.17 -26.30 18.40
C GLY A 73 -6.16 -24.88 17.83
N PRO A 74 -7.07 -24.56 16.87
CA PRO A 74 -7.07 -23.27 16.18
C PRO A 74 -7.22 -22.05 17.09
N PHE A 75 -8.00 -22.15 18.17
CA PHE A 75 -8.18 -21.04 19.11
C PHE A 75 -6.94 -20.78 19.99
N PRO A 76 -6.36 -21.78 20.68
CA PRO A 76 -5.06 -21.62 21.35
C PRO A 76 -3.95 -21.12 20.43
N TRP A 77 -3.89 -21.62 19.19
CA TRP A 77 -2.95 -21.15 18.18
C TRP A 77 -3.15 -19.65 17.85
N LEU A 78 -4.40 -19.21 17.67
CA LEU A 78 -4.72 -17.81 17.43
C LEU A 78 -4.36 -16.91 18.61
N SER A 79 -4.59 -17.37 19.83
CA SER A 79 -4.18 -16.67 21.06
C SER A 79 -2.66 -16.54 21.16
N LEU A 80 -1.92 -17.62 20.93
CA LEU A 80 -0.44 -17.60 20.91
C LEU A 80 0.08 -16.64 19.84
N PHE A 81 -0.54 -16.63 18.66
CA PHE A 81 -0.17 -15.72 17.59
C PHE A 81 -0.41 -14.26 18.00
N ALA A 82 -1.56 -13.95 18.59
CA ALA A 82 -1.86 -12.62 19.13
C ALA A 82 -0.91 -12.19 20.26
N GLU A 83 -0.55 -13.10 21.16
CA GLU A 83 0.43 -12.86 22.21
C GLU A 83 1.81 -12.56 21.65
N ARG A 84 2.25 -13.27 20.60
CA ARG A 84 3.52 -13.01 19.90
C ARG A 84 3.54 -11.63 19.24
N GLU A 85 2.41 -11.18 18.68
CA GLU A 85 2.27 -9.81 18.15
C GLU A 85 2.42 -8.75 19.24
N ILE A 86 1.81 -8.97 20.40
CA ILE A 86 1.88 -8.04 21.55
C ILE A 86 3.29 -8.04 22.16
N ALA A 87 3.87 -9.23 22.37
CA ALA A 87 5.18 -9.42 23.01
C ALA A 87 6.35 -8.93 22.15
N ALA A 88 6.19 -8.87 20.83
CA ALA A 88 7.16 -8.24 19.94
C ALA A 88 7.36 -6.73 20.22
N GLY A 89 6.62 -6.14 21.17
CA GLY A 89 6.78 -4.74 21.57
C GLY A 89 6.44 -3.77 20.44
N LEU A 90 5.74 -4.26 19.42
CA LEU A 90 5.14 -3.42 18.41
C LEU A 90 4.05 -2.63 19.13
N PRO A 91 4.05 -1.29 19.10
CA PRO A 91 2.79 -0.56 19.10
C PRO A 91 1.90 -1.22 18.02
N HIS A 92 0.61 -0.90 17.90
CA HIS A 92 -0.15 -1.26 16.70
C HIS A 92 0.43 -0.69 15.36
N ALA A 93 1.69 -0.26 15.33
CA ALA A 93 2.52 -0.03 14.16
C ALA A 93 2.99 -1.37 13.53
N GLN A 94 2.24 -1.79 12.52
CA GLN A 94 2.76 -2.40 11.29
C GLN A 94 3.85 -3.46 11.48
N LEU A 95 3.43 -4.72 11.58
CA LEU A 95 4.22 -5.80 10.99
C LEU A 95 4.46 -5.46 9.52
N ASP A 96 5.72 -5.19 9.18
CA ASP A 96 6.23 -4.91 7.85
C ASP A 96 6.29 -6.21 7.01
N LEU A 97 5.18 -6.96 6.98
CA LEU A 97 4.85 -7.84 5.86
C LEU A 97 4.53 -6.92 4.68
N LYS A 98 5.61 -6.49 4.01
CA LYS A 98 5.65 -5.86 2.68
C LYS A 98 4.26 -5.67 2.07
N LYS A 99 3.73 -4.47 2.29
CA LYS A 99 2.85 -3.73 1.37
C LYS A 99 3.24 -4.03 -0.07
N ASP A 100 2.61 -5.05 -0.61
CA ASP A 100 2.29 -5.25 -2.01
C ASP A 100 0.97 -6.01 -2.03
N VAL A 101 -0.10 -5.30 -1.65
CA VAL A 101 -1.42 -5.26 -2.32
C VAL A 101 -1.99 -3.87 -2.18
N SER A 102 -2.58 -3.39 -3.27
CA SER A 102 -3.35 -2.18 -3.38
C SER A 102 -4.54 -2.10 -2.41
N THR A 103 -4.33 -1.71 -1.16
CA THR A 103 -5.43 -1.13 -0.37
C THR A 103 -4.88 -0.11 0.61
N LEU A 104 -4.26 0.98 0.11
CA LEU A 104 -4.35 2.21 0.90
C LEU A 104 -5.84 2.46 1.11
N SER A 105 -6.29 2.61 2.36
CA SER A 105 -7.64 3.10 2.58
C SER A 105 -7.81 4.47 1.91
N GLU A 106 -9.04 4.88 1.61
CA GLU A 106 -9.30 6.19 1.00
C GLU A 106 -8.65 7.34 1.79
N ALA A 107 -8.69 7.26 3.12
CA ALA A 107 -8.06 8.24 4.01
C ALA A 107 -6.52 8.24 3.88
N GLU A 108 -5.88 7.07 3.92
CA GLU A 108 -4.42 6.95 3.74
C GLU A 108 -3.98 7.38 2.35
N PHE A 109 -4.79 7.09 1.33
CA PHE A 109 -4.55 7.52 -0.05
C PHE A 109 -4.61 9.04 -0.15
N ALA A 110 -5.63 9.68 0.43
CA ALA A 110 -5.76 11.13 0.43
C ALA A 110 -4.60 11.82 1.18
N GLN A 111 -4.17 11.26 2.31
CA GLN A 111 -2.98 11.74 3.03
C GLN A 111 -1.73 11.62 2.16
N ALA A 112 -1.53 10.47 1.52
CA ALA A 112 -0.38 10.24 0.65
C ALA A 112 -0.36 11.18 -0.57
N VAL A 113 -1.52 11.55 -1.12
CA VAL A 113 -1.63 12.58 -2.18
C VAL A 113 -1.18 13.94 -1.68
N GLY A 114 -1.64 14.35 -0.48
CA GLY A 114 -1.21 15.60 0.14
C GLY A 114 0.31 15.65 0.35
N ASP A 115 0.90 14.57 0.86
CA ASP A 115 2.34 14.46 1.07
C ASP A 115 3.12 14.42 -0.24
N ALA A 116 2.59 13.77 -1.28
CA ALA A 116 3.21 13.75 -2.61
C ALA A 116 3.22 15.15 -3.24
N LEU A 117 2.16 15.94 -3.07
CA LEU A 117 2.10 17.33 -3.53
C LEU A 117 3.14 18.20 -2.81
N ARG A 118 3.28 18.07 -1.49
CA ARG A 118 4.29 18.82 -0.70
C ARG A 118 5.72 18.46 -1.10
N THR A 119 5.96 17.20 -1.45
CA THR A 119 7.30 16.68 -1.79
C THR A 119 7.55 16.58 -3.29
N LEU A 120 6.67 17.16 -4.13
CA LEU A 120 6.65 16.96 -5.58
C LEU A 120 8.01 17.18 -6.27
N HIS A 121 8.74 18.23 -5.86
CA HIS A 121 10.05 18.61 -6.41
C HIS A 121 11.22 17.91 -5.71
N HIS A 122 11.01 17.31 -4.54
CA HIS A 122 12.03 16.65 -3.73
C HIS A 122 12.07 15.15 -4.05
N ALA A 123 12.83 14.77 -5.07
CA ALA A 123 12.86 13.39 -5.56
C ALA A 123 13.08 12.35 -4.44
N ASN A 124 14.06 12.57 -3.55
CA ASN A 124 14.35 11.65 -2.44
C ASN A 124 13.19 11.49 -1.45
N ALA A 125 12.47 12.56 -1.12
CA ALA A 125 11.30 12.50 -0.23
C ALA A 125 10.09 11.88 -0.93
N LEU A 126 9.92 12.13 -2.23
CA LEU A 126 8.84 11.54 -3.01
C LEU A 126 8.99 10.02 -3.17
N ARG A 127 10.23 9.50 -3.17
CA ARG A 127 10.53 8.05 -3.24
C ARG A 127 9.94 7.24 -2.09
N THR A 128 9.78 7.84 -0.91
CA THR A 128 9.20 7.16 0.25
C THR A 128 7.67 7.21 0.26
N ASN A 129 7.05 7.91 -0.69
CA ASN A 129 5.60 8.05 -0.74
C ASN A 129 4.93 6.72 -1.16
N PRO A 130 3.92 6.23 -0.41
CA PRO A 130 3.30 4.94 -0.69
C PRO A 130 2.55 4.89 -2.03
N LEU A 131 2.18 6.03 -2.63
CA LEU A 131 1.53 6.06 -3.94
C LEU A 131 2.42 5.48 -5.06
N LEU A 132 3.74 5.45 -4.92
CA LEU A 132 4.63 4.84 -5.92
C LEU A 132 4.43 3.34 -6.10
N ARG A 133 3.81 2.68 -5.10
CA ARG A 133 3.44 1.26 -5.16
C ARG A 133 1.97 1.05 -5.50
N SER A 134 1.19 2.13 -5.62
CA SER A 134 -0.22 2.02 -6.02
C SER A 134 -0.32 1.44 -7.43
N HIS A 135 -1.35 0.64 -7.67
CA HIS A 135 -1.61 0.05 -8.98
C HIS A 135 -1.66 1.12 -10.08
N LEU A 136 -2.29 2.28 -9.79
CA LEU A 136 -2.38 3.42 -10.71
C LEU A 136 -1.02 3.91 -11.22
N VAL A 137 -0.03 4.05 -10.32
CA VAL A 137 1.32 4.50 -10.69
C VAL A 137 2.10 3.39 -11.40
N VAL A 138 2.01 2.15 -10.92
CA VAL A 138 2.68 0.99 -11.52
C VAL A 138 2.18 0.76 -12.96
N GLN A 139 0.87 0.82 -13.16
CA GLN A 139 0.24 0.68 -14.48
C GLN A 139 0.68 1.80 -15.42
N ARG A 140 0.69 3.07 -14.95
CA ARG A 140 1.12 4.22 -15.77
C ARG A 140 2.61 4.18 -16.11
N ALA A 141 3.46 3.70 -15.21
CA ALA A 141 4.90 3.53 -15.45
C ALA A 141 5.22 2.34 -16.37
N GLY A 142 4.28 1.40 -16.52
CA GLY A 142 4.44 0.15 -17.26
C GLY A 142 5.09 -0.96 -16.43
N ALA A 143 4.88 -2.22 -16.84
CA ALA A 143 5.30 -3.41 -16.09
C ALA A 143 6.82 -3.47 -15.80
N ASN A 144 7.63 -2.88 -16.68
CA ASN A 144 9.09 -2.80 -16.54
C ASN A 144 9.57 -1.39 -16.14
N GLY A 145 8.67 -0.51 -15.72
CA GLY A 145 9.00 0.85 -15.31
C GLY A 145 9.90 0.84 -14.08
N ASP A 146 11.08 1.44 -14.22
CA ASP A 146 12.01 1.68 -13.12
C ASP A 146 11.47 2.76 -12.16
N GLU A 147 12.21 3.03 -11.09
CA GLU A 147 11.79 3.99 -10.07
C GLU A 147 11.64 5.42 -10.62
N ALA A 148 12.49 5.82 -11.57
CA ALA A 148 12.41 7.12 -12.22
C ALA A 148 11.11 7.24 -13.04
N ALA A 149 10.73 6.19 -13.77
CA ALA A 149 9.46 6.12 -14.48
C ALA A 149 8.25 6.23 -13.53
N ARG A 150 8.30 5.59 -12.36
CA ARG A 150 7.23 5.68 -11.34
C ARG A 150 7.12 7.08 -10.74
N LEU A 151 8.24 7.72 -10.44
CA LEU A 151 8.25 9.12 -9.96
C LEU A 151 7.67 10.08 -11.01
N ALA A 152 8.06 9.90 -12.28
CA ALA A 152 7.51 10.67 -13.39
C ALA A 152 6.01 10.43 -13.57
N ALA A 153 5.57 9.16 -13.52
CA ALA A 153 4.17 8.78 -13.60
C ALA A 153 3.33 9.41 -12.47
N LEU A 154 3.79 9.35 -11.22
CA LEU A 154 3.11 9.98 -10.08
C LEU A 154 2.99 11.49 -10.25
N ARG A 155 4.07 12.17 -10.66
CA ARG A 155 4.05 13.62 -10.93
C ARG A 155 3.06 13.99 -12.03
N THR A 156 3.00 13.18 -13.10
CA THR A 156 2.06 13.37 -14.20
C THR A 156 0.61 13.17 -13.75
N LEU A 157 0.34 12.10 -12.98
CA LEU A 157 -1.00 11.81 -12.44
C LEU A 157 -1.51 12.95 -11.55
N LEU A 158 -0.67 13.48 -10.66
CA LEU A 158 -1.05 14.61 -9.78
C LEU A 158 -1.41 15.87 -10.59
N ARG A 159 -0.68 16.17 -11.67
CA ARG A 159 -0.98 17.31 -12.55
C ARG A 159 -2.27 17.08 -13.33
N GLN A 160 -2.41 15.91 -13.94
CA GLN A 160 -3.60 15.56 -14.75
C GLN A 160 -4.87 15.54 -13.91
N ALA A 161 -4.82 15.07 -12.67
CA ALA A 161 -5.96 15.09 -11.77
C ALA A 161 -6.37 16.51 -11.34
N ALA A 162 -5.49 17.50 -11.46
CA ALA A 162 -5.80 18.90 -11.20
C ALA A 162 -6.32 19.66 -12.43
N GLU A 163 -6.03 19.20 -13.65
CA GLU A 163 -6.44 19.88 -14.90
C GLU A 163 -7.96 20.13 -15.02
N PRO A 164 -8.86 19.18 -14.68
CA PRO A 164 -10.30 19.41 -14.76
C PRO A 164 -10.81 20.58 -13.91
N LEU A 165 -10.08 20.96 -12.85
CA LEU A 165 -10.46 22.10 -12.02
C LEU A 165 -10.45 23.43 -12.79
N GLN A 166 -9.75 23.52 -13.93
CA GLN A 166 -9.69 24.75 -14.73
C GLN A 166 -11.01 25.06 -15.46
N GLN A 167 -11.90 24.08 -15.62
CA GLN A 167 -13.05 24.16 -16.53
C GLN A 167 -14.16 25.10 -16.05
N THR A 168 -14.25 25.39 -14.75
CA THR A 168 -15.26 26.30 -14.21
C THR A 168 -14.63 27.39 -13.34
N PRO A 169 -15.17 28.63 -13.33
CA PRO A 169 -14.64 29.70 -12.48
C PRO A 169 -14.58 29.33 -10.99
N ARG A 170 -15.53 28.50 -10.52
CA ARG A 170 -15.59 28.04 -9.13
C ARG A 170 -14.44 27.08 -8.81
N GLN A 171 -14.15 26.14 -9.69
CA GLN A 171 -13.08 25.16 -9.48
C GLN A 171 -11.69 25.73 -9.82
N ASN A 172 -11.61 26.70 -10.74
CA ASN A 172 -10.35 27.28 -11.17
C ASN A 172 -9.61 27.97 -10.02
N LYS A 173 -10.34 28.51 -9.03
CA LYS A 173 -9.76 29.03 -7.78
C LYS A 173 -8.98 27.97 -7.00
N LEU A 174 -9.43 26.71 -7.03
CA LEU A 174 -8.75 25.58 -6.39
C LEU A 174 -7.51 25.18 -7.19
N PHE A 175 -7.62 25.12 -8.53
CA PHE A 175 -6.49 24.88 -9.41
C PHE A 175 -5.39 25.93 -9.21
N ARG A 176 -5.74 27.21 -9.23
CA ARG A 176 -4.80 28.32 -9.04
C ARG A 176 -4.07 28.22 -7.70
N ALA A 177 -4.76 27.85 -6.62
CA ALA A 177 -4.12 27.61 -5.33
C ALA A 177 -3.11 26.44 -5.40
N LEU A 178 -3.49 25.28 -5.94
CA LEU A 178 -2.58 24.14 -6.14
C LEU A 178 -1.39 24.51 -7.02
N HIS A 179 -1.64 25.25 -8.09
CA HIS A 179 -0.64 25.66 -9.07
C HIS A 179 0.45 26.50 -8.41
N HIS A 180 0.08 27.58 -7.72
CA HIS A 180 1.04 28.46 -7.06
C HIS A 180 1.62 27.90 -5.76
N THR A 181 1.10 26.78 -5.24
CA THR A 181 1.69 26.08 -4.09
C THR A 181 2.69 25.01 -4.52
N TYR A 182 2.33 24.18 -5.50
CA TYR A 182 3.03 22.91 -5.76
C TYR A 182 3.54 22.78 -7.19
N PHE A 183 2.77 23.19 -8.22
CA PHE A 183 3.19 22.97 -9.61
C PHE A 183 4.16 24.03 -10.13
N GLN A 184 3.93 25.29 -9.76
CA GLN A 184 4.78 26.45 -9.99
C GLN A 184 4.82 27.26 -8.68
N PRO A 185 5.61 26.81 -7.69
CA PRO A 185 5.55 27.34 -6.34
C PRO A 185 5.99 28.82 -6.29
N ALA A 186 5.22 29.65 -5.58
CA ALA A 186 5.73 30.89 -5.00
C ALA A 186 6.71 30.58 -3.85
N ALA A 187 7.45 31.58 -3.37
CA ALA A 187 8.40 31.33 -2.28
C ALA A 187 7.70 30.97 -0.97
N THR A 188 6.51 31.54 -0.71
CA THR A 188 5.66 31.21 0.44
C THR A 188 4.18 31.07 0.04
N GLN A 189 3.37 30.48 0.91
CA GLN A 189 1.92 30.38 0.69
C GLN A 189 1.22 31.74 0.79
N GLU A 190 1.72 32.66 1.62
CA GLU A 190 1.25 34.04 1.74
C GLU A 190 1.47 34.79 0.43
N GLN A 191 2.66 34.67 -0.18
CA GLN A 191 2.92 35.22 -1.51
C GLN A 191 2.05 34.57 -2.59
N ALA A 192 1.79 33.27 -2.50
CA ALA A 192 0.83 32.62 -3.39
C ALA A 192 -0.59 33.20 -3.23
N ALA A 193 -1.02 33.53 -2.01
CA ALA A 193 -2.31 34.18 -1.77
C ALA A 193 -2.35 35.61 -2.35
N GLU A 194 -1.25 36.37 -2.21
CA GLU A 194 -1.09 37.71 -2.81
C GLU A 194 -1.15 37.67 -4.34
N LEU A 195 -0.43 36.73 -4.99
CA LEU A 195 -0.49 36.52 -6.44
C LEU A 195 -1.89 36.19 -6.95
N LEU A 196 -2.72 35.60 -6.10
CA LEU A 196 -4.10 35.23 -6.41
C LEU A 196 -5.13 36.30 -6.06
N ASP A 197 -4.68 37.41 -5.45
CA ASP A 197 -5.52 38.51 -4.96
C ASP A 197 -6.65 38.01 -4.03
N VAL A 198 -6.29 37.18 -3.05
CA VAL A 198 -7.24 36.65 -2.06
C VAL A 198 -6.68 36.69 -0.64
N PRO A 199 -7.53 36.84 0.39
CA PRO A 199 -7.10 36.70 1.77
C PRO A 199 -6.50 35.33 2.04
N PHE A 200 -5.47 35.25 2.90
CA PHE A 200 -4.76 34.00 3.21
C PHE A 200 -5.70 32.89 3.75
N SER A 201 -6.71 33.24 4.55
CA SER A 201 -7.71 32.28 5.02
C SER A 201 -8.52 31.65 3.88
N THR A 202 -8.88 32.46 2.88
CA THR A 202 -9.59 32.04 1.67
C THR A 202 -8.69 31.17 0.80
N TYR A 203 -7.43 31.57 0.61
CA TYR A 203 -6.42 30.77 -0.06
C TYR A 203 -6.28 29.37 0.55
N ARG A 204 -6.10 29.27 1.88
CA ARG A 204 -5.95 27.97 2.56
C ARG A 204 -7.16 27.07 2.36
N ARG A 205 -8.38 27.65 2.35
CA ARG A 205 -9.61 26.91 2.05
C ARG A 205 -9.62 26.40 0.61
N HIS A 206 -9.22 27.21 -0.36
CA HIS A 206 -9.11 26.80 -1.76
C HIS A 206 -8.06 25.69 -1.93
N LEU A 207 -6.90 25.83 -1.29
CA LEU A 207 -5.82 24.85 -1.36
C LEU A 207 -6.26 23.50 -0.79
N ARG A 208 -6.89 23.49 0.40
CA ARG A 208 -7.41 22.27 1.02
C ARG A 208 -8.43 21.57 0.11
N ALA A 209 -9.43 22.30 -0.38
CA ALA A 209 -10.45 21.75 -1.27
C ALA A 209 -9.85 21.27 -2.61
N GLY A 210 -8.80 21.92 -3.11
CA GLY A 210 -8.05 21.45 -4.28
C GLY A 210 -7.35 20.12 -4.04
N ILE A 211 -6.65 19.97 -2.90
CA ILE A 211 -6.00 18.70 -2.52
C ILE A 211 -7.04 17.58 -2.37
N GLU A 212 -8.16 17.85 -1.70
CA GLU A 212 -9.27 16.90 -1.54
C GLU A 212 -9.83 16.45 -2.90
N HIS A 213 -9.98 17.37 -3.86
CA HIS A 213 -10.46 17.03 -5.20
C HIS A 213 -9.47 16.14 -5.98
N VAL A 214 -8.17 16.47 -5.94
CA VAL A 214 -7.13 15.66 -6.60
C VAL A 214 -7.09 14.26 -5.98
N ALA A 215 -7.16 14.17 -4.65
CA ALA A 215 -7.20 12.90 -3.94
C ALA A 215 -8.40 12.05 -4.37
N GLN A 216 -9.60 12.64 -4.39
CA GLN A 216 -10.83 11.96 -4.80
C GLN A 216 -10.79 11.51 -6.26
N ALA A 217 -10.27 12.34 -7.16
CA ALA A 217 -10.16 12.02 -8.59
C ALA A 217 -9.19 10.85 -8.84
N LEU A 218 -8.04 10.83 -8.16
CA LEU A 218 -7.07 9.74 -8.28
C LEU A 218 -7.57 8.46 -7.57
N TRP A 219 -8.28 8.59 -6.46
CA TRP A 219 -8.92 7.45 -5.78
C TRP A 219 -9.96 6.78 -6.67
N ALA A 220 -10.86 7.57 -7.29
CA ALA A 220 -11.85 7.03 -8.21
C ALA A 220 -11.22 6.26 -9.38
N GLN A 221 -10.11 6.76 -9.94
CA GLN A 221 -9.35 6.05 -10.99
C GLN A 221 -8.71 4.76 -10.47
N ALA A 222 -8.18 4.77 -9.24
CA ALA A 222 -7.59 3.60 -8.63
C ALA A 222 -8.64 2.51 -8.34
N SER A 223 -9.83 2.88 -7.84
CA SER A 223 -10.90 1.94 -7.51
C SER A 223 -11.70 1.44 -8.73
N SER A 224 -11.80 2.25 -9.79
CA SER A 224 -12.56 1.86 -11.01
C SER A 224 -11.88 0.75 -11.83
N HIS A 225 -10.62 0.44 -11.55
CA HIS A 225 -9.87 -0.64 -12.21
C HIS A 225 -9.80 -1.94 -11.37
N GLU A 226 -10.41 -1.97 -10.19
CA GLU A 226 -10.50 -3.16 -9.34
C GLU A 226 -11.82 -3.94 -9.50
N GLY A 227 -12.75 -3.46 -10.34
CA GLY A 227 -14.01 -4.13 -10.70
C GLY A 227 -13.96 -4.73 -12.09
#